data_AF-A0A6B2JNL8-F1
#
_entry.id   AF-A0A6B2JNL8-F1
#
_cell.length_a   1.000
_cell.length_b   1.000
_cell.length_c   1.000
_cell.angle_alpha   90.00
_cell.angle_beta   90.00
_cell.angle_gamma   90.00
#
_symmetry.space_group_name_H-M   'P 1'
#
loop_
_entity.id
_entity.type
_entity.pdbx_description
1 polymer ?
#
loop_
_entity_poly.entity_id
_entity_poly.type
_entity_poly.pdbx_seq_one_letter_code
_entity_poly.pdbx_strand_id
1 'polypeptide(L)'
;MRQTPYAATDSFSPPAENRLYPELFEIHRDIHGLSQDLENLPRLLEIQRRLIDAILEAEREIREVKRDKGDPREWQYVRYNFLCLGDCLAFLYMDRFALKQTFFDVDTVNPKQSGGFITDKAGAAAEISLLETAIGHKVPAVLCDITNVLRYGDICLLGGSDPVPIEVKSSKTKDSRSKRQKKKLEALSSFLALDHSEGFRGLPGTTLRAEFAVPPKSYCGQLQEAVQQASEVGSTSFEVDDCLKVVVIMEDTPDYNVLLSGFGSSRVLVNAVNQIKTNKAWGCYYPYALTLSEAAHYEGFVKGRVHIFTFLDMAAFEDSLAIEGTRLSVEADEHDIQCQIHFSNLFAEDEEAYFIIGEHMMCRMWTDFLCPSWIVQNSVSSVVNNVEAIRGSLSTAMLGSS
;
A
#
# COMPACT_ATOMS: atom_id res chain seq x y z
N MET A 1 -3.32 12.74 18.94
CA MET A 1 -4.54 12.23 18.28
C MET A 1 -4.12 11.54 17.00
N ARG A 2 -4.09 10.20 17.00
CA ARG A 2 -4.01 9.44 15.76
C ARG A 2 -5.40 9.54 15.12
N GLN A 3 -5.54 10.28 14.02
CA GLN A 3 -6.69 10.08 13.15
C GLN A 3 -6.47 8.73 12.49
N THR A 4 -7.25 7.73 12.90
CA THR A 4 -7.29 6.46 12.21
C THR A 4 -8.03 6.63 10.89
N PRO A 5 -7.65 5.89 9.84
CA PRO A 5 -8.33 5.95 8.54
C PRO A 5 -9.74 5.31 8.54
N TYR A 6 -10.13 4.68 9.65
CA TYR A 6 -11.32 3.82 9.75
C TYR A 6 -12.51 4.46 10.48
N ALA A 7 -12.35 5.63 11.11
CA ALA A 7 -13.49 6.37 11.62
C ALA A 7 -14.32 6.90 10.44
N ALA A 8 -15.60 6.54 10.37
CA ALA A 8 -16.53 7.03 9.35
C ALA A 8 -16.63 8.56 9.42
N THR A 9 -15.84 9.24 8.59
CA THR A 9 -16.11 10.64 8.24
C THR A 9 -17.39 10.69 7.40
N ASP A 10 -18.15 11.79 7.51
CA ASP A 10 -19.43 12.04 6.83
C ASP A 10 -19.62 11.22 5.54
N SER A 11 -20.69 10.43 5.48
CA SER A 11 -20.95 9.45 4.41
C SER A 11 -20.72 10.07 3.02
N PHE A 12 -19.59 9.76 2.39
CA PHE A 12 -19.28 10.15 1.03
C PHE A 12 -19.53 8.96 0.12
N SER A 13 -20.37 9.14 -0.89
CA SER A 13 -20.57 8.15 -1.96
C SER A 13 -19.74 8.56 -3.17
N PRO A 14 -18.97 7.65 -3.79
CA PRO A 14 -18.32 7.91 -5.07
C PRO A 14 -19.33 8.44 -6.09
N PRO A 15 -18.97 9.44 -6.92
CA PRO A 15 -19.87 9.91 -7.95
C PRO A 15 -20.06 8.80 -9.00
N ALA A 16 -21.29 8.59 -9.45
CA ALA A 16 -21.58 7.59 -10.47
C ALA A 16 -20.98 7.98 -11.82
N GLU A 17 -20.90 9.28 -12.10
CA GLU A 17 -20.36 9.85 -13.34
C GLU A 17 -19.48 11.05 -13.01
N ASN A 18 -18.40 11.23 -13.77
CA ASN A 18 -17.55 12.40 -13.74
C ASN A 18 -16.86 12.54 -15.11
N ARG A 19 -16.65 13.77 -15.58
CA ARG A 19 -16.12 14.01 -16.94
C ARG A 19 -14.70 13.47 -17.16
N LEU A 20 -13.93 13.26 -16.09
CA LEU A 20 -12.57 12.69 -16.17
C LEU A 20 -12.55 11.15 -16.10
N TYR A 21 -13.69 10.49 -15.88
CA TYR A 21 -13.74 9.02 -15.81
C TYR A 21 -13.34 8.30 -17.10
N PRO A 22 -13.73 8.75 -18.31
CA PRO A 22 -13.25 8.12 -19.54
C PRO A 22 -11.72 8.07 -19.61
N GLU A 23 -11.05 9.18 -19.30
CA GLU A 23 -9.58 9.28 -19.28
C GLU A 23 -8.97 8.40 -18.18
N LEU A 24 -9.55 8.39 -16.97
CA LEU A 24 -9.12 7.52 -15.86
C LEU A 24 -9.10 6.05 -16.29
N PHE A 25 -10.16 5.57 -16.93
CA PHE A 25 -10.27 4.17 -17.33
C PHE A 25 -9.46 3.82 -18.58
N GLU A 26 -9.18 4.79 -19.45
CA GLU A 26 -8.21 4.63 -20.53
C GLU A 26 -6.79 4.48 -19.99
N ILE A 27 -6.35 5.37 -19.10
CA ILE A 27 -5.02 5.29 -18.49
C ILE A 27 -4.86 3.96 -17.73
N HIS A 28 -5.90 3.49 -17.03
CA HIS A 28 -5.89 2.18 -16.39
C HIS A 28 -5.56 1.05 -17.38
N ARG A 29 -6.23 1.02 -18.55
CA ARG A 29 -5.93 0.03 -19.60
C ARG A 29 -4.51 0.17 -20.13
N ASP A 30 -4.02 1.40 -20.28
CA ASP A 30 -2.65 1.63 -20.75
C ASP A 30 -1.58 1.19 -19.76
N ILE A 31 -1.84 1.31 -18.46
CA ILE A 31 -0.96 0.77 -17.40
C ILE A 31 -0.89 -0.75 -17.48
N HIS A 32 -2.02 -1.44 -17.69
CA HIS A 32 -2.00 -2.90 -17.91
C HIS A 32 -1.34 -3.29 -19.23
N GLY A 33 -1.44 -2.45 -20.25
CA GLY A 33 -0.65 -2.63 -21.47
C GLY A 33 0.85 -2.44 -21.23
N LEU A 34 1.25 -1.49 -20.38
CA LEU A 34 2.65 -1.27 -19.98
C LEU A 34 3.16 -2.44 -19.13
N SER A 35 2.34 -3.05 -18.27
CA SER A 35 2.75 -4.17 -17.43
C SER A 35 3.20 -5.40 -18.23
N GLN A 36 2.80 -5.50 -19.50
CA GLN A 36 3.23 -6.55 -20.42
C GLN A 36 4.59 -6.27 -21.10
N ASP A 37 5.06 -5.03 -21.06
CA ASP A 37 6.33 -4.59 -21.67
C ASP A 37 6.92 -3.41 -20.89
N LEU A 38 7.56 -3.72 -19.76
CA LEU A 38 8.15 -2.72 -18.86
C LEU A 38 9.37 -1.99 -19.47
N GLU A 39 9.92 -2.49 -20.57
CA GLU A 39 11.01 -1.81 -21.30
C GLU A 39 10.49 -0.66 -22.20
N ASN A 40 9.17 -0.55 -22.36
CA ASN A 40 8.52 0.51 -23.11
C ASN A 40 8.44 1.82 -22.31
N LEU A 41 9.61 2.38 -21.98
CA LEU A 41 9.73 3.64 -21.25
C LEU A 41 9.11 4.86 -21.99
N PRO A 42 9.05 4.92 -23.34
CA PRO A 42 8.26 5.95 -24.02
C PRO A 42 6.78 5.90 -23.63
N ARG A 43 6.19 4.70 -23.53
CA ARG A 43 4.81 4.52 -23.05
C ARG A 43 4.67 4.92 -21.58
N LEU A 44 5.64 4.59 -20.74
CA LEU A 44 5.68 5.07 -19.35
C LEU A 44 5.62 6.61 -19.28
N LEU A 45 6.42 7.31 -20.10
CA LEU A 45 6.41 8.78 -20.15
C LEU A 45 5.07 9.33 -20.66
N GLU A 46 4.48 8.71 -21.68
CA GLU A 46 3.18 9.10 -22.22
C GLU A 46 2.07 9.00 -21.17
N ILE A 47 2.00 7.87 -20.45
CA ILE A 47 1.04 7.67 -19.36
C ILE A 47 1.22 8.75 -18.28
N GLN A 48 2.46 9.05 -17.88
CA GLN A 48 2.72 10.10 -16.89
C GLN A 48 2.24 11.48 -17.34
N ARG A 49 2.44 11.84 -18.62
CA ARG A 49 1.94 13.13 -19.15
C ARG A 49 0.43 13.23 -19.08
N ARG A 50 -0.27 12.16 -19.46
CA ARG A 50 -1.74 12.08 -19.34
C ARG A 50 -2.21 12.19 -17.89
N LEU A 51 -1.54 11.49 -16.96
CA LEU A 51 -1.81 11.60 -15.53
C LEU A 51 -1.62 13.03 -15.02
N ILE A 52 -0.54 13.71 -15.40
CA ILE A 52 -0.29 15.11 -15.03
C ILE A 52 -1.46 15.99 -15.49
N ASP A 53 -1.85 15.91 -16.76
CA ASP A 53 -2.92 16.74 -17.31
C ASP A 53 -4.26 16.52 -16.58
N ALA A 54 -4.62 15.25 -16.33
CA ALA A 54 -5.85 14.90 -15.63
C ALA A 54 -5.83 15.32 -14.15
N ILE A 55 -4.70 15.15 -13.45
CA ILE A 55 -4.52 15.61 -12.06
C ILE A 55 -4.60 17.13 -11.98
N LEU A 56 -3.94 17.85 -12.90
CA LEU A 56 -4.01 19.31 -12.98
C LEU A 56 -5.44 19.79 -13.20
N GLU A 57 -6.22 19.09 -14.03
CA GLU A 57 -7.63 19.40 -14.23
C GLU A 57 -8.45 19.21 -12.96
N ALA A 58 -8.34 18.05 -12.30
CA ALA A 58 -9.03 17.79 -11.05
C ALA A 58 -8.63 18.81 -9.96
N GLU A 59 -7.36 19.23 -9.91
CA GLU A 59 -6.89 20.27 -8.99
C GLU A 59 -7.50 21.64 -9.26
N ARG A 60 -7.65 22.04 -10.54
CA ARG A 60 -8.34 23.28 -10.91
C ARG A 60 -9.78 23.27 -10.40
N GLU A 61 -10.50 22.18 -10.64
CA GLU A 61 -11.88 22.02 -10.19
C GLU A 61 -12.01 22.03 -8.66
N ILE A 62 -11.10 21.39 -7.92
CA ILE A 62 -11.06 21.48 -6.46
C ILE A 62 -10.92 22.94 -6.00
N ARG A 63 -10.08 23.74 -6.66
CA ARG A 63 -9.91 25.17 -6.31
C ARG A 63 -11.15 25.98 -6.61
N GLU A 64 -11.75 25.77 -7.77
CA GLU A 64 -12.95 26.50 -8.19
C GLU A 64 -14.10 26.23 -7.22
N VAL A 65 -14.37 24.95 -6.92
CA VAL A 65 -15.39 24.56 -5.95
C VAL A 65 -15.12 25.16 -4.57
N LYS A 66 -13.86 25.12 -4.08
CA LYS A 66 -13.49 25.74 -2.79
C LYS A 66 -13.66 27.26 -2.78
N ARG A 67 -13.28 27.94 -3.87
CA ARG A 67 -13.45 29.40 -4.03
C ARG A 67 -14.92 29.77 -3.95
N ASP A 68 -15.77 28.94 -4.54
CA ASP A 68 -17.21 29.12 -4.57
C ASP A 68 -17.90 28.55 -3.30
N LYS A 69 -17.10 28.15 -2.30
CA LYS A 69 -17.51 27.59 -0.99
C LYS A 69 -18.35 26.30 -1.10
N GLY A 70 -18.24 25.57 -2.20
CA GLY A 70 -18.83 24.25 -2.38
C GLY A 70 -18.01 23.13 -1.74
N ASP A 71 -18.51 21.90 -1.87
CA ASP A 71 -17.88 20.69 -1.36
C ASP A 71 -16.93 20.05 -2.39
N PRO A 72 -15.60 20.05 -2.18
CA PRO A 72 -14.65 19.54 -3.15
C PRO A 72 -14.45 18.01 -3.08
N ARG A 73 -15.19 17.28 -2.22
CA ARG A 73 -14.95 15.84 -1.96
C ARG A 73 -14.99 14.99 -3.22
N GLU A 74 -15.88 15.31 -4.16
CA GLU A 74 -15.99 14.61 -5.44
C GLU A 74 -14.67 14.71 -6.24
N TRP A 75 -14.19 15.92 -6.50
CA TRP A 75 -12.97 16.12 -7.26
C TRP A 75 -11.72 15.65 -6.52
N GLN A 76 -11.72 15.71 -5.18
CA GLN A 76 -10.67 15.08 -4.37
C GLN A 76 -10.63 13.56 -4.54
N TYR A 77 -11.80 12.93 -4.64
CA TYR A 77 -11.92 11.50 -4.91
C TYR A 77 -11.42 11.17 -6.32
N VAL A 78 -11.83 11.92 -7.34
CA VAL A 78 -11.34 11.75 -8.72
C VAL A 78 -9.81 11.89 -8.79
N ARG A 79 -9.25 12.97 -8.23
CA ARG A 79 -7.80 13.19 -8.13
C ARG A 79 -7.09 12.02 -7.45
N TYR A 80 -7.65 11.52 -6.35
CA TYR A 80 -7.08 10.40 -5.62
C TYR A 80 -6.97 9.13 -6.46
N ASN A 81 -7.99 8.81 -7.28
CA ASN A 81 -7.94 7.65 -8.16
C ASN A 81 -6.88 7.80 -9.27
N PHE A 82 -6.66 9.01 -9.82
CA PHE A 82 -5.53 9.25 -10.72
C PHE A 82 -4.18 9.06 -10.02
N LEU A 83 -4.04 9.51 -8.76
CA LEU A 83 -2.83 9.24 -7.99
C LEU A 83 -2.63 7.75 -7.72
N CYS A 84 -3.71 6.97 -7.54
CA CYS A 84 -3.62 5.50 -7.45
C CYS A 84 -3.14 4.87 -8.77
N LEU A 85 -3.47 5.44 -9.93
CA LEU A 85 -2.88 5.02 -11.20
C LEU A 85 -1.40 5.37 -11.30
N GLY A 86 -0.98 6.52 -10.77
CA GLY A 86 0.45 6.83 -10.63
C GLY A 86 1.18 5.90 -9.66
N ASP A 87 0.54 5.48 -8.57
CA ASP A 87 1.08 4.43 -7.68
C ASP A 87 1.37 3.15 -8.48
N CYS A 88 0.46 2.75 -9.39
CA CYS A 88 0.67 1.57 -10.24
C CYS A 88 1.99 1.64 -11.01
N LEU A 89 2.34 2.80 -11.55
CA LEU A 89 3.61 2.99 -12.27
C LEU A 89 4.82 2.71 -11.39
N ALA A 90 4.79 3.08 -10.11
CA ALA A 90 5.88 2.75 -9.19
C ALA A 90 5.91 1.24 -8.86
N PHE A 91 4.74 0.66 -8.59
CA PHE A 91 4.59 -0.76 -8.21
C PHE A 91 4.89 -1.75 -9.35
N LEU A 92 4.88 -1.31 -10.61
CA LEU A 92 5.28 -2.14 -11.75
C LEU A 92 6.80 -2.42 -11.77
N TYR A 93 7.62 -1.53 -11.20
CA TYR A 93 9.09 -1.66 -11.24
C TYR A 93 9.70 -1.98 -9.87
N MET A 94 9.00 -1.72 -8.78
CA MET A 94 9.55 -1.83 -7.43
C MET A 94 8.76 -2.79 -6.55
N ASP A 95 9.48 -3.45 -5.65
CA ASP A 95 8.86 -4.25 -4.59
C ASP A 95 7.96 -3.37 -3.70
N ARG A 96 6.77 -3.90 -3.38
CA ARG A 96 5.73 -3.20 -2.61
C ARG A 96 6.16 -2.86 -1.19
N PHE A 97 7.09 -3.59 -0.61
CA PHE A 97 7.59 -3.38 0.75
C PHE A 97 8.77 -2.40 0.79
N ALA A 98 9.54 -2.32 -0.31
CA ALA A 98 10.49 -1.23 -0.54
C ALA A 98 9.76 0.11 -0.74
N LEU A 99 8.71 0.15 -1.57
CA LEU A 99 7.92 1.38 -1.80
C LEU A 99 7.26 1.91 -0.53
N LYS A 100 6.81 1.02 0.38
CA LYS A 100 6.30 1.40 1.71
C LYS A 100 7.23 2.37 2.43
N GLN A 101 8.55 2.21 2.28
CA GLN A 101 9.52 3.04 2.99
C GLN A 101 9.47 4.51 2.57
N THR A 102 9.01 4.78 1.35
CA THR A 102 8.86 6.15 0.80
C THR A 102 7.57 6.85 1.23
N PHE A 103 6.65 6.14 1.89
CA PHE A 103 5.36 6.70 2.30
C PHE A 103 5.39 7.33 3.71
N PHE A 104 6.14 6.73 4.63
CA PHE A 104 6.21 7.15 6.03
C PHE A 104 7.31 8.18 6.27
N ASP A 105 7.11 9.05 7.26
CA ASP A 105 8.16 9.96 7.68
C ASP A 105 9.33 9.20 8.34
N VAL A 106 10.57 9.65 8.14
CA VAL A 106 11.76 9.01 8.75
C VAL A 106 11.90 9.32 10.24
N ASP A 107 11.22 10.36 10.73
CA ASP A 107 11.28 10.78 12.14
C ASP A 107 10.09 10.27 12.96
N THR A 108 9.01 9.79 12.30
CA THR A 108 7.77 9.36 12.97
C THR A 108 7.11 8.20 12.25
N VAL A 109 6.35 7.36 12.96
CA VAL A 109 5.53 6.28 12.35
C VAL A 109 4.38 6.78 11.47
N ASN A 110 4.15 8.09 11.37
CA ASN A 110 3.06 8.65 10.59
C ASN A 110 3.41 8.72 9.09
N PRO A 111 2.40 8.68 8.22
CA PRO A 111 2.58 9.01 6.81
C PRO A 111 3.25 10.38 6.67
N LYS A 112 4.27 10.46 5.81
CA LYS A 112 4.86 11.75 5.44
C LYS A 112 3.79 12.62 4.78
N GLN A 113 3.82 13.93 5.00
CA GLN A 113 2.89 14.82 4.31
C GLN A 113 3.02 14.66 2.79
N SER A 114 1.90 14.51 2.08
CA SER A 114 1.89 14.41 0.62
C SER A 114 2.40 15.70 -0.04
N GLY A 115 2.82 15.60 -1.30
CA GLY A 115 3.00 16.76 -2.16
C GLY A 115 1.74 17.65 -2.18
N GLY A 116 1.96 18.95 -2.36
CA GLY A 116 0.88 19.91 -2.61
C GLY A 116 0.29 19.74 -4.00
N PHE A 117 -0.46 20.74 -4.46
CA PHE A 117 -0.98 20.73 -5.83
C PHE A 117 0.15 20.93 -6.85
N ILE A 118 0.14 20.18 -7.95
CA ILE A 118 1.12 20.30 -9.04
C ILE A 118 1.05 21.70 -9.66
N THR A 119 -0.17 22.24 -9.78
CA THR A 119 -0.47 23.58 -10.32
C THR A 119 0.29 24.74 -9.65
N ASP A 120 0.88 24.56 -8.45
CA ASP A 120 1.58 25.63 -7.72
C ASP A 120 3.12 25.60 -7.90
N LYS A 121 3.66 24.64 -8.65
CA LYS A 121 5.10 24.45 -8.76
C LYS A 121 5.70 25.18 -9.96
N ALA A 122 6.30 26.35 -9.70
CA ALA A 122 7.16 27.05 -10.67
C ALA A 122 8.39 26.21 -11.13
N GLY A 123 8.65 25.06 -10.49
CA GLY A 123 9.73 24.12 -10.82
C GLY A 123 9.35 22.94 -11.72
N ALA A 124 8.08 22.78 -12.10
CA ALA A 124 7.59 21.58 -12.80
C ALA A 124 8.32 21.27 -14.12
N ALA A 125 8.73 22.30 -14.87
CA ALA A 125 9.47 22.10 -16.13
C ALA A 125 10.85 21.44 -15.91
N ALA A 126 11.53 21.75 -14.80
CA ALA A 126 12.81 21.13 -14.46
C ALA A 126 12.62 19.67 -14.00
N GLU A 127 11.54 19.39 -13.28
CA GLU A 127 11.16 18.03 -12.87
C GLU A 127 10.85 17.16 -14.11
N ILE A 128 10.04 17.65 -15.05
CA ILE A 128 9.74 16.96 -16.30
C ILE A 128 11.01 16.74 -17.15
N SER A 129 11.89 17.75 -17.25
CA SER A 129 13.14 17.60 -18.01
C SER A 129 14.06 16.53 -17.41
N LEU A 130 14.15 16.42 -16.08
CA LEU A 130 14.94 15.37 -15.44
C LEU A 130 14.28 13.99 -15.62
N LEU A 131 12.95 13.90 -15.58
CA LEU A 131 12.21 12.68 -15.87
C LEU A 131 12.51 12.17 -17.29
N GLU A 132 12.39 13.04 -18.28
CA GLU A 132 12.70 12.73 -19.69
C GLU A 132 14.17 12.32 -19.86
N THR A 133 15.08 12.97 -19.12
CA THR A 133 16.49 12.60 -19.11
C THR A 133 16.72 11.20 -18.56
N ALA A 134 16.06 10.82 -17.45
CA ALA A 134 16.18 9.48 -16.87
C ALA A 134 15.65 8.41 -17.84
N ILE A 135 14.46 8.63 -18.40
CA ILE A 135 13.84 7.72 -19.39
C ILE A 135 14.70 7.61 -20.66
N GLY A 136 15.28 8.72 -21.13
CA GLY A 136 16.21 8.74 -22.26
C GLY A 136 17.47 7.92 -22.02
N HIS A 137 17.92 7.81 -20.77
CA HIS A 137 19.03 6.95 -20.34
C HIS A 137 18.60 5.53 -19.97
N LYS A 138 17.39 5.10 -20.34
CA LYS A 138 16.85 3.76 -20.08
C LYS A 138 16.69 3.44 -18.58
N VAL A 139 16.46 4.46 -17.77
CA VAL A 139 16.11 4.30 -16.36
C VAL A 139 14.63 4.58 -16.20
N PRO A 140 13.80 3.59 -15.78
CA PRO A 140 12.42 3.87 -15.44
C PRO A 140 12.36 4.86 -14.29
N ALA A 141 11.51 5.87 -14.41
CA ALA A 141 11.40 6.94 -13.43
C ALA A 141 9.97 7.46 -13.39
N VAL A 142 9.54 7.91 -12.21
CA VAL A 142 8.20 8.43 -11.97
C VAL A 142 8.25 9.74 -11.21
N LEU A 143 7.41 10.71 -11.57
CA LEU A 143 7.22 11.92 -10.76
C LEU A 143 6.53 11.56 -9.44
N CYS A 144 7.08 12.02 -8.32
CA CYS A 144 6.52 11.69 -7.00
C CYS A 144 5.13 12.29 -6.81
N ASP A 145 4.90 13.49 -7.35
CA ASP A 145 3.65 14.25 -7.24
C ASP A 145 2.43 13.58 -7.88
N ILE A 146 2.62 12.67 -8.83
CA ILE A 146 1.52 11.92 -9.46
C ILE A 146 1.18 10.64 -8.71
N THR A 147 1.75 10.42 -7.52
CA THR A 147 1.54 9.22 -6.71
C THR A 147 1.05 9.56 -5.30
N ASN A 148 0.41 8.62 -4.61
CA ASN A 148 0.18 8.71 -3.17
C ASN A 148 1.32 8.09 -2.35
N VAL A 149 2.06 7.13 -2.92
CA VAL A 149 3.05 6.30 -2.24
C VAL A 149 4.43 6.98 -2.14
N LEU A 150 4.91 7.60 -3.22
CA LEU A 150 6.24 8.23 -3.27
C LEU A 150 6.16 9.63 -2.66
N ARG A 151 6.52 9.78 -1.39
CA ARG A 151 6.42 11.06 -0.67
C ARG A 151 7.75 11.78 -0.47
N TYR A 152 8.83 11.27 -1.07
CA TYR A 152 10.18 11.84 -1.00
C TYR A 152 10.69 12.20 -2.39
N GLY A 153 11.41 13.31 -2.50
CA GLY A 153 11.90 13.82 -3.78
C GLY A 153 10.78 14.36 -4.68
N ASP A 154 11.19 14.86 -5.83
CA ASP A 154 10.29 15.29 -6.90
C ASP A 154 10.17 14.20 -7.98
N ILE A 155 11.23 13.39 -8.16
CA ILE A 155 11.27 12.24 -9.07
C ILE A 155 11.83 11.04 -8.31
N CYS A 156 11.35 9.84 -8.62
CA CYS A 156 11.92 8.60 -8.14
C CYS A 156 12.46 7.78 -9.31
N LEU A 157 13.73 7.39 -9.25
CA LEU A 157 14.30 6.42 -10.17
C LEU A 157 13.97 5.00 -9.71
N LEU A 158 13.62 4.15 -10.67
CA LEU A 158 13.06 2.82 -10.43
C LEU A 158 13.87 1.70 -11.12
N GLY A 159 15.12 1.95 -11.51
CA GLY A 159 15.93 0.98 -12.27
C GLY A 159 16.74 -0.01 -11.41
N GLY A 160 16.69 0.11 -10.08
CA GLY A 160 17.42 -0.75 -9.14
C GLY A 160 16.50 -1.68 -8.35
N SER A 161 17.03 -2.29 -7.29
CA SER A 161 16.22 -3.07 -6.33
C SER A 161 15.38 -2.21 -5.39
N ASP A 162 15.83 -0.97 -5.15
CA ASP A 162 15.21 -0.03 -4.23
C ASP A 162 14.88 1.30 -4.93
N PRO A 163 13.80 1.99 -4.50
CA PRO A 163 13.46 3.30 -5.03
C PRO A 163 14.55 4.32 -4.68
N VAL A 164 14.92 5.16 -5.65
CA VAL A 164 15.90 6.25 -5.46
C VAL A 164 15.21 7.59 -5.69
N PRO A 165 14.69 8.23 -4.63
CA PRO A 165 14.06 9.54 -4.77
C PRO A 165 15.11 10.64 -4.92
N ILE A 166 14.83 11.59 -5.80
CA ILE A 166 15.71 12.71 -6.19
C ILE A 166 14.94 14.01 -6.00
N GLU A 167 15.55 14.95 -5.28
CA GLU A 167 15.06 16.33 -5.16
C GLU A 167 15.67 17.19 -6.28
N VAL A 168 14.82 17.85 -7.08
CA VAL A 168 15.24 18.73 -8.17
C VAL A 168 15.42 20.14 -7.63
N LYS A 169 16.59 20.73 -7.85
CA LYS A 169 16.89 22.09 -7.40
C LYS A 169 16.99 23.05 -8.57
N SER A 170 16.08 24.02 -8.61
CA SER A 170 16.12 25.13 -9.57
C SER A 170 16.93 26.35 -9.07
N SER A 171 17.23 26.45 -7.76
CA SER A 171 17.97 27.60 -7.19
C SER A 171 19.11 27.22 -6.24
N LYS A 172 20.10 28.12 -6.11
CA LYS A 172 21.31 27.94 -5.26
C LYS A 172 21.07 28.29 -3.77
N THR A 173 19.89 28.78 -3.41
CA THR A 173 19.63 29.35 -2.08
C THR A 173 19.37 28.23 -1.06
N LYS A 174 20.17 28.19 0.01
CA LYS A 174 20.09 27.15 1.05
C LYS A 174 19.06 27.53 2.12
N ASP A 175 17.77 27.38 1.80
CA ASP A 175 16.71 27.49 2.81
C ASP A 175 16.80 26.34 3.84
N SER A 176 16.49 26.67 5.09
CA SER A 176 16.30 25.76 6.22
C SER A 176 15.37 24.59 5.88
N ARG A 177 14.28 24.84 5.14
CA ARG A 177 13.35 23.82 4.65
C ARG A 177 14.05 22.80 3.75
N SER A 178 14.79 23.28 2.75
CA SER A 178 15.52 22.43 1.81
C SER A 178 16.62 21.60 2.49
N LYS A 179 17.25 22.13 3.56
CA LYS A 179 18.19 21.35 4.38
C LYS A 179 17.50 20.21 5.11
N ARG A 180 16.30 20.45 5.67
CA ARG A 180 15.51 19.42 6.37
C ARG A 180 15.04 18.33 5.41
N GLN A 181 14.52 18.69 4.23
CA GLN A 181 14.13 17.72 3.20
C GLN A 181 15.33 16.86 2.77
N LYS A 182 16.48 17.49 2.51
CA LYS A 182 17.72 16.78 2.18
C LYS A 182 18.13 15.79 3.27
N LYS A 183 18.13 16.19 4.54
CA LYS A 183 18.48 15.30 5.66
C LYS A 183 17.53 14.10 5.76
N LYS A 184 16.22 14.32 5.56
CA LYS A 184 15.23 13.23 5.58
C LYS A 184 15.42 12.26 4.41
N LEU A 185 15.73 12.79 3.22
CA LEU A 185 16.03 11.98 2.05
C LEU A 185 17.32 11.16 2.23
N GLU A 186 18.36 11.76 2.82
CA GLU A 186 19.61 11.07 3.18
C GLU A 186 19.36 9.95 4.19
N ALA A 187 18.52 10.18 5.21
CA ALA A 187 18.15 9.15 6.18
C ALA A 187 17.41 7.97 5.53
N LEU A 188 16.44 8.25 4.66
CA LEU A 188 15.72 7.20 3.90
C LEU A 188 16.68 6.42 2.99
N SER A 189 17.53 7.14 2.25
CA SER A 189 18.49 6.51 1.33
C SER A 189 19.49 5.64 2.07
N SER A 190 19.96 6.09 3.24
CA SER A 190 20.85 5.30 4.10
C SER A 190 20.17 4.05 4.63
N PHE A 191 18.91 4.15 5.07
CA PHE A 191 18.14 3.00 5.54
C PHE A 191 17.93 1.95 4.43
N LEU A 192 17.57 2.38 3.22
CA LEU A 192 17.42 1.49 2.07
C LEU A 192 18.76 0.84 1.67
N ALA A 193 19.88 1.57 1.74
CA ALA A 193 21.18 1.05 1.35
C ALA A 193 21.82 0.12 2.39
N LEU A 194 21.51 0.31 3.68
CA LEU A 194 22.15 -0.42 4.79
C LEU A 194 21.28 -1.51 5.41
N ASP A 195 19.99 -1.56 5.08
CA ASP A 195 18.99 -2.47 5.66
C ASP A 195 18.81 -2.34 7.18
N HIS A 196 19.36 -1.30 7.79
CA HIS A 196 19.15 -1.01 9.20
C HIS A 196 19.29 0.48 9.50
N SER A 197 18.66 0.91 10.59
CA SER A 197 18.87 2.25 11.16
C SER A 197 18.46 2.27 12.63
N GLU A 198 19.25 2.97 13.44
CA GLU A 198 18.88 3.31 14.82
C GLU A 198 17.83 4.43 14.82
N GLY A 199 16.84 4.33 15.70
CA GLY A 199 15.88 5.42 15.91
C GLY A 199 14.94 5.68 14.72
N PHE A 200 14.89 4.77 13.74
CA PHE A 200 14.15 5.00 12.49
C PHE A 200 12.66 5.15 12.77
N ARG A 201 12.01 6.14 12.14
CA ARG A 201 10.61 6.53 12.41
C ARG A 201 10.33 6.93 13.86
N GLY A 202 11.36 7.32 14.60
CA GLY A 202 11.25 7.67 16.02
C GLY A 202 10.98 6.46 16.93
N LEU A 203 11.15 5.24 16.41
CA LEU A 203 11.07 4.02 17.21
C LEU A 203 12.38 3.82 17.98
N PRO A 204 12.34 3.41 19.26
CA PRO A 204 13.54 3.10 20.01
C PRO A 204 14.25 1.86 19.44
N GLY A 205 15.58 1.85 19.52
CA GLY A 205 16.42 0.74 19.09
C GLY A 205 16.65 0.65 17.57
N THR A 206 17.11 -0.53 17.14
CA THR A 206 17.46 -0.83 15.76
C THR A 206 16.22 -1.26 14.98
N THR A 207 15.93 -0.57 13.88
CA THR A 207 15.00 -1.06 12.86
C THR A 207 15.78 -1.82 11.80
N LEU A 208 15.35 -3.04 11.48
CA LEU A 208 15.92 -3.88 10.44
C LEU A 208 14.96 -4.01 9.26
N ARG A 209 15.49 -3.95 8.05
CA ARG A 209 14.82 -4.40 6.83
C ARG A 209 15.32 -5.80 6.52
N ALA A 210 14.42 -6.75 6.46
CA ALA A 210 14.73 -8.14 6.13
C ALA A 210 13.98 -8.54 4.88
N GLU A 211 14.62 -9.34 4.04
CA GLU A 211 13.97 -10.03 2.95
C GLU A 211 12.98 -11.07 3.50
N PHE A 212 11.90 -11.32 2.76
CA PHE A 212 10.94 -12.34 3.15
C PHE A 212 11.52 -13.72 2.94
N ALA A 213 11.28 -14.61 3.91
CA ALA A 213 11.69 -16.00 3.80
C ALA A 213 10.91 -16.78 2.73
N VAL A 214 9.68 -16.31 2.42
CA VAL A 214 8.78 -16.94 1.44
C VAL A 214 8.15 -15.85 0.56
N PRO A 215 8.11 -16.02 -0.77
CA PRO A 215 7.47 -15.06 -1.67
C PRO A 215 6.00 -14.79 -1.30
N PRO A 216 5.51 -13.53 -1.43
CA PRO A 216 4.11 -13.18 -1.16
C PRO A 216 3.10 -14.06 -1.89
N LYS A 217 2.18 -14.67 -1.13
CA LYS A 217 1.02 -15.39 -1.68
C LYS A 217 -0.21 -14.49 -1.57
N SER A 218 -0.85 -14.21 -2.71
CA SER A 218 -2.09 -13.43 -2.76
C SER A 218 -3.27 -14.28 -3.23
N TYR A 219 -4.47 -13.84 -2.87
CA TYR A 219 -5.73 -14.40 -3.36
C TYR A 219 -6.39 -13.49 -4.44
N CYS A 220 -5.59 -12.63 -5.10
CA CYS A 220 -6.08 -11.73 -6.15
C CYS A 220 -6.81 -12.46 -7.30
N GLY A 221 -6.40 -13.68 -7.64
CA GLY A 221 -7.07 -14.50 -8.66
C GLY A 221 -8.50 -14.85 -8.24
N GLN A 222 -8.67 -15.39 -7.04
CA GLN A 222 -9.98 -15.71 -6.47
C GLN A 222 -10.87 -14.47 -6.35
N LEU A 223 -10.29 -13.31 -6.00
CA LEU A 223 -11.03 -12.06 -5.96
C LEU A 223 -11.55 -11.66 -7.34
N GLN A 224 -10.73 -11.73 -8.39
CA GLN A 224 -11.16 -11.37 -9.75
C GLN A 224 -12.23 -12.33 -10.27
N GLU A 225 -12.10 -13.64 -9.99
CA GLU A 225 -13.14 -14.63 -10.30
C GLU A 225 -14.45 -14.31 -9.57
N ALA A 226 -14.38 -13.92 -8.28
CA ALA A 226 -15.55 -13.53 -7.51
C ALA A 226 -16.22 -12.25 -8.03
N VAL A 227 -15.43 -11.25 -8.46
CA VAL A 227 -15.99 -10.04 -9.09
C VAL A 227 -16.66 -10.38 -10.42
N GLN A 228 -16.05 -11.24 -11.23
CA GLN A 228 -16.66 -11.72 -12.47
C GLN A 228 -17.98 -12.45 -12.19
N GLN A 229 -17.99 -13.39 -11.26
CA GLN A 229 -19.19 -14.14 -10.89
C GLN A 229 -20.30 -13.21 -10.34
N ALA A 230 -19.96 -12.28 -9.44
CA ALA A 230 -20.92 -11.31 -8.90
C ALA A 230 -21.55 -10.43 -10.00
N SER A 231 -20.83 -10.17 -11.09
CA SER A 231 -21.38 -9.42 -12.22
C SER A 231 -22.52 -10.16 -12.95
N GLU A 232 -22.59 -11.48 -12.79
CA GLU A 232 -23.60 -12.35 -13.41
C GLU A 232 -24.76 -12.68 -12.46
N VAL A 233 -24.46 -12.90 -11.17
CA VAL A 233 -25.45 -13.39 -10.19
C VAL A 233 -25.80 -12.38 -9.08
N GLY A 234 -25.24 -11.17 -9.11
CA GLY A 234 -25.52 -10.09 -8.16
C GLY A 234 -24.58 -10.06 -6.96
N SER A 235 -24.34 -11.19 -6.30
CA SER A 235 -23.37 -11.30 -5.19
C SER A 235 -22.76 -12.69 -5.08
N THR A 236 -21.54 -12.77 -4.52
CA THR A 236 -20.86 -14.05 -4.24
C THR A 236 -19.91 -13.91 -3.06
N SER A 237 -19.41 -15.03 -2.54
CA SER A 237 -18.39 -15.06 -1.50
C SER A 237 -17.46 -16.27 -1.65
N PHE A 238 -16.25 -16.15 -1.13
CA PHE A 238 -15.29 -17.25 -1.04
C PHE A 238 -14.47 -17.14 0.25
N GLU A 239 -13.81 -18.22 0.63
CA GLU A 239 -12.98 -18.30 1.85
C GLU A 239 -11.50 -18.47 1.50
N VAL A 240 -10.64 -17.90 2.34
CA VAL A 240 -9.19 -17.95 2.25
C VAL A 240 -8.65 -18.45 3.58
N ASP A 241 -7.86 -19.52 3.51
CA ASP A 241 -7.22 -20.17 4.67
C ASP A 241 -8.18 -20.45 5.83
N ASP A 242 -9.44 -20.78 5.53
CA ASP A 242 -10.53 -21.13 6.46
C ASP A 242 -10.80 -20.11 7.59
N CYS A 243 -10.28 -18.89 7.47
CA CYS A 243 -10.42 -17.85 8.48
C CYS A 243 -10.79 -16.47 7.91
N LEU A 244 -10.69 -16.28 6.59
CA LEU A 244 -11.03 -15.02 5.94
C LEU A 244 -12.08 -15.26 4.86
N LYS A 245 -13.32 -14.79 5.09
CA LYS A 245 -14.36 -14.76 4.06
C LYS A 245 -14.34 -13.42 3.34
N VAL A 246 -14.32 -13.48 2.01
CA VAL A 246 -14.40 -12.32 1.12
C VAL A 246 -15.77 -12.33 0.46
N VAL A 247 -16.49 -11.22 0.53
CA VAL A 247 -17.84 -11.06 -0.02
C VAL A 247 -17.80 -9.95 -1.07
N VAL A 248 -18.33 -10.24 -2.25
CA VAL A 248 -18.46 -9.29 -3.36
C VAL A 248 -19.94 -9.09 -3.68
N ILE A 249 -20.40 -7.83 -3.67
CA ILE A 249 -21.80 -7.44 -3.88
C ILE A 249 -21.87 -6.39 -4.98
N MET A 250 -22.75 -6.63 -5.96
CA MET A 250 -23.07 -5.74 -7.09
C MET A 250 -24.59 -5.51 -7.24
N GLU A 251 -25.40 -6.09 -6.36
CA GLU A 251 -26.86 -5.94 -6.32
C GLU A 251 -27.32 -5.06 -5.14
N ASP A 252 -28.52 -4.50 -5.24
CA ASP A 252 -29.09 -3.62 -4.21
C ASP A 252 -29.58 -4.37 -2.97
N THR A 253 -29.99 -5.64 -3.12
CA THR A 253 -30.61 -6.44 -2.06
C THR A 253 -29.94 -7.81 -1.91
N PRO A 254 -28.69 -7.87 -1.42
CA PRO A 254 -27.98 -9.13 -1.24
C PRO A 254 -28.58 -10.00 -0.13
N ASP A 255 -28.58 -11.32 -0.35
CA ASP A 255 -28.94 -12.29 0.70
C ASP A 255 -27.73 -12.57 1.61
N TYR A 256 -27.60 -11.77 2.66
CA TYR A 256 -26.51 -11.91 3.64
C TYR A 256 -26.50 -13.27 4.35
N ASN A 257 -27.64 -13.95 4.49
CA ASN A 257 -27.67 -15.26 5.14
C ASN A 257 -26.99 -16.31 4.26
N VAL A 258 -27.16 -16.21 2.94
CA VAL A 258 -26.47 -17.07 1.98
C VAL A 258 -24.98 -16.72 1.94
N LEU A 259 -24.64 -15.44 1.80
CA LEU A 259 -23.25 -14.98 1.70
C LEU A 259 -22.43 -15.33 2.95
N LEU A 260 -23.01 -15.24 4.14
CA LEU A 260 -22.32 -15.48 5.41
C LEU A 260 -22.60 -16.87 6.00
N SER A 261 -23.33 -17.73 5.28
CA SER A 261 -23.69 -19.06 5.77
C SER A 261 -22.44 -19.86 6.15
N GLY A 262 -22.49 -20.53 7.30
CA GLY A 262 -21.44 -21.43 7.78
C GLY A 262 -20.12 -20.76 8.17
N PHE A 263 -20.04 -19.43 8.17
CA PHE A 263 -18.80 -18.71 8.45
C PHE A 263 -18.86 -17.94 9.77
N GLY A 264 -17.75 -17.96 10.50
CA GLY A 264 -17.51 -17.08 11.63
C GLY A 264 -17.90 -17.66 12.99
N SER A 265 -17.03 -17.40 13.95
CA SER A 265 -17.24 -17.58 15.39
C SER A 265 -17.84 -16.32 16.03
N SER A 266 -17.76 -16.20 17.36
CA SER A 266 -18.15 -14.98 18.08
C SER A 266 -17.18 -13.80 17.88
N ARG A 267 -16.00 -14.03 17.28
CA ARG A 267 -14.91 -13.05 17.12
C ARG A 267 -14.60 -12.78 15.65
N VAL A 268 -15.52 -12.09 14.95
CA VAL A 268 -15.35 -11.72 13.54
C VAL A 268 -15.04 -10.22 13.40
N LEU A 269 -13.91 -9.91 12.75
CA LEU A 269 -13.58 -8.55 12.34
C LEU A 269 -14.07 -8.31 10.91
N VAL A 270 -14.80 -7.22 10.69
CA VAL A 270 -15.34 -6.86 9.37
C VAL A 270 -14.62 -5.65 8.82
N ASN A 271 -14.17 -5.74 7.56
CA ASN A 271 -13.57 -4.61 6.85
C ASN A 271 -14.28 -4.35 5.53
N ALA A 272 -14.73 -3.12 5.32
CA ALA A 272 -15.27 -2.65 4.06
C ALA A 272 -14.14 -2.07 3.20
N VAL A 273 -13.63 -2.86 2.27
CA VAL A 273 -12.50 -2.47 1.38
C VAL A 273 -12.82 -1.19 0.61
N ASN A 274 -14.09 -1.03 0.21
CA ASN A 274 -14.58 0.20 -0.42
C ASN A 274 -14.40 1.44 0.45
N GLN A 275 -14.56 1.35 1.77
CA GLN A 275 -14.37 2.50 2.65
C GLN A 275 -12.91 2.95 2.67
N ILE A 276 -11.94 2.03 2.59
CA ILE A 276 -10.51 2.38 2.50
C ILE A 276 -10.25 3.25 1.26
N LYS A 277 -10.78 2.86 0.10
CA LYS A 277 -10.71 3.65 -1.14
C LYS A 277 -11.43 5.00 -1.00
N THR A 278 -12.68 4.98 -0.55
CA THR A 278 -13.54 6.18 -0.45
C THR A 278 -12.97 7.22 0.52
N ASN A 279 -12.39 6.76 1.63
CA ASN A 279 -11.68 7.59 2.62
C ASN A 279 -10.29 8.01 2.16
N LYS A 280 -9.85 7.60 0.95
CA LYS A 280 -8.54 7.92 0.37
C LYS A 280 -7.38 7.40 1.24
N ALA A 281 -7.59 6.23 1.84
CA ALA A 281 -6.71 5.64 2.85
C ALA A 281 -5.87 4.45 2.34
N TRP A 282 -5.90 4.14 1.04
CA TRP A 282 -5.12 3.05 0.45
C TRP A 282 -3.60 3.21 0.61
N GLY A 283 -3.13 4.45 0.72
CA GLY A 283 -1.78 4.77 1.21
C GLY A 283 -0.63 4.08 0.47
N CYS A 284 0.02 3.13 1.14
CA CYS A 284 1.23 2.43 0.68
C CYS A 284 0.98 0.96 0.30
N TYR A 285 -0.28 0.58 0.19
CA TYR A 285 -0.68 -0.78 -0.15
C TYR A 285 -0.70 -1.00 -1.65
N TYR A 286 -0.68 -2.26 -2.06
CA TYR A 286 -0.69 -2.65 -3.47
C TYR A 286 -1.90 -2.03 -4.18
N PRO A 287 -1.71 -1.31 -5.30
CA PRO A 287 -2.80 -0.56 -5.92
C PRO A 287 -3.95 -1.48 -6.35
N TYR A 288 -5.18 -1.19 -5.91
CA TYR A 288 -6.37 -1.92 -6.39
C TYR A 288 -6.56 -1.83 -7.90
N ALA A 289 -6.00 -0.81 -8.55
CA ALA A 289 -6.02 -0.69 -10.01
C ALA A 289 -5.09 -1.69 -10.70
N LEU A 290 -4.05 -2.21 -10.02
CA LEU A 290 -3.29 -3.35 -10.53
C LEU A 290 -3.99 -4.68 -10.22
N THR A 291 -4.71 -4.78 -9.09
CA THR A 291 -5.46 -5.98 -8.74
C THR A 291 -6.66 -6.22 -9.65
N LEU A 292 -7.45 -5.17 -9.92
CA LEU A 292 -8.66 -5.25 -10.77
C LEU A 292 -8.27 -4.99 -12.22
N SER A 293 -7.64 -5.99 -12.85
CA SER A 293 -7.05 -5.81 -14.19
C SER A 293 -8.09 -5.58 -15.30
N GLU A 294 -9.27 -6.17 -15.15
CA GLU A 294 -10.39 -5.95 -16.07
C GLU A 294 -10.99 -4.55 -15.91
N ALA A 295 -11.05 -3.81 -17.03
CA ALA A 295 -11.46 -2.40 -17.01
C ALA A 295 -12.86 -2.19 -16.42
N ALA A 296 -13.81 -3.10 -16.69
CA ALA A 296 -15.16 -3.03 -16.15
C ALA A 296 -15.20 -3.26 -14.63
N HIS A 297 -14.33 -4.13 -14.10
CA HIS A 297 -14.23 -4.40 -12.66
C HIS A 297 -13.65 -3.20 -11.93
N TYR A 298 -12.56 -2.62 -12.46
CA TYR A 298 -11.97 -1.39 -11.93
C TYR A 298 -12.96 -0.23 -11.96
N GLU A 299 -13.63 0.01 -13.09
CA GLU A 299 -14.67 1.03 -13.21
C GLU A 299 -15.79 0.82 -12.19
N GLY A 300 -16.30 -0.40 -12.07
CA GLY A 300 -17.34 -0.74 -11.10
C GLY A 300 -16.91 -0.45 -9.67
N PHE A 301 -15.67 -0.79 -9.30
CA PHE A 301 -15.14 -0.50 -7.97
C PHE A 301 -14.96 1.01 -7.71
N VAL A 302 -14.41 1.75 -8.68
CA VAL A 302 -14.23 3.22 -8.60
C VAL A 302 -15.59 3.93 -8.48
N LYS A 303 -16.59 3.52 -9.25
CA LYS A 303 -17.95 4.11 -9.22
C LYS A 303 -18.80 3.64 -8.04
N GLY A 304 -18.30 2.70 -7.23
CA GLY A 304 -19.04 2.16 -6.09
C GLY A 304 -20.17 1.21 -6.48
N ARG A 305 -20.08 0.54 -7.63
CA ARG A 305 -20.99 -0.53 -8.10
C ARG A 305 -20.51 -1.93 -7.71
N VAL A 306 -19.22 -2.08 -7.39
CA VAL A 306 -18.64 -3.30 -6.82
C VAL A 306 -18.30 -3.01 -5.36
N HIS A 307 -18.93 -3.73 -4.44
CA HIS A 307 -18.64 -3.67 -3.01
C HIS A 307 -17.89 -4.92 -2.57
N ILE A 308 -16.75 -4.75 -1.92
CA ILE A 308 -15.92 -5.82 -1.38
C ILE A 308 -15.86 -5.67 0.14
N PHE A 309 -16.26 -6.72 0.83
CA PHE A 309 -16.15 -6.85 2.28
C PHE A 309 -15.27 -8.05 2.61
N THR A 310 -14.53 -7.94 3.71
CA THR A 310 -13.77 -9.06 4.26
C THR A 310 -14.20 -9.29 5.70
N PHE A 311 -14.29 -10.56 6.07
CA PHE A 311 -14.71 -11.03 7.38
C PHE A 311 -13.62 -11.97 7.88
N LEU A 312 -12.86 -11.54 8.89
CA LEU A 312 -11.81 -12.33 9.50
C LEU A 312 -12.35 -12.97 10.78
N ASP A 313 -12.48 -14.29 10.79
CA ASP A 313 -12.72 -15.05 12.02
C ASP A 313 -11.39 -15.19 12.78
N MET A 314 -11.27 -14.42 13.88
CA MET A 314 -10.04 -14.35 14.65
C MET A 314 -9.75 -15.67 15.37
N ALA A 315 -10.76 -16.40 15.81
CA ALA A 315 -10.55 -17.70 16.45
C ALA A 315 -10.04 -18.72 15.43
N ALA A 316 -10.68 -18.78 14.24
CA ALA A 316 -10.22 -19.67 13.17
C ALA A 316 -8.80 -19.30 12.67
N PHE A 317 -8.46 -18.00 12.62
CA PHE A 317 -7.11 -17.54 12.29
C PHE A 317 -6.09 -18.03 13.33
N GLU A 318 -6.39 -17.87 14.62
CA GLU A 318 -5.51 -18.29 15.71
C GLU A 318 -5.28 -19.81 15.71
N ASP A 319 -6.35 -20.58 15.53
CA ASP A 319 -6.32 -22.05 15.61
C ASP A 319 -5.75 -22.71 14.35
N SER A 320 -6.13 -22.22 13.17
CA SER A 320 -5.84 -22.89 11.89
C SER A 320 -4.47 -22.52 11.32
N LEU A 321 -3.93 -21.36 11.69
CA LEU A 321 -2.67 -20.84 11.13
C LEU A 321 -1.48 -20.98 12.07
N ALA A 322 -1.69 -21.43 13.31
CA ALA A 322 -0.60 -21.70 14.23
C ALA A 322 0.35 -22.75 13.64
N ILE A 323 1.64 -22.43 13.61
CA ILE A 323 2.71 -23.33 13.17
C ILE A 323 3.21 -24.10 14.39
N GLU A 324 3.72 -25.32 14.19
CA GLU A 324 4.29 -26.14 15.26
C GLU A 324 5.27 -25.33 16.14
N GLY A 325 5.07 -25.41 17.46
CA GLY A 325 5.86 -24.66 18.44
C GLY A 325 5.49 -23.17 18.58
N THR A 326 4.38 -22.74 17.97
CA THR A 326 3.85 -21.38 18.11
C THR A 326 2.40 -21.36 18.59
N ARG A 327 2.00 -20.24 19.21
CA ARG A 327 0.62 -19.90 19.51
C ARG A 327 0.33 -18.49 19.05
N LEU A 328 -0.80 -18.30 18.38
CA LEU A 328 -1.24 -16.99 17.88
C LEU A 328 -2.26 -16.36 18.84
N SER A 329 -2.26 -15.04 18.93
CA SER A 329 -3.28 -14.25 19.62
C SER A 329 -3.53 -12.96 18.84
N VAL A 330 -4.73 -12.81 18.28
CA VAL A 330 -5.15 -11.64 17.52
C VAL A 330 -5.87 -10.68 18.44
N GLU A 331 -5.34 -9.46 18.50
CA GLU A 331 -5.97 -8.34 19.18
C GLU A 331 -6.41 -7.33 18.12
N ALA A 332 -7.69 -6.95 18.16
CA ALA A 332 -8.26 -5.98 17.25
C ALA A 332 -9.25 -5.08 17.99
N ASP A 333 -9.25 -3.80 17.64
CA ASP A 333 -10.27 -2.84 18.02
C ASP A 333 -10.72 -2.02 16.80
N GLU A 334 -11.45 -0.93 17.01
CA GLU A 334 -11.90 -0.05 15.92
C GLU A 334 -10.78 0.70 15.19
N HIS A 335 -9.55 0.60 15.67
CA HIS A 335 -8.42 1.44 15.31
C HIS A 335 -7.15 0.67 14.96
N ASP A 336 -6.99 -0.54 15.47
CA ASP A 336 -5.78 -1.34 15.33
C ASP A 336 -6.10 -2.83 15.17
N ILE A 337 -5.19 -3.55 14.53
CA ILE A 337 -5.16 -5.00 14.48
C ILE A 337 -3.70 -5.47 14.56
N GLN A 338 -3.43 -6.38 15.48
CA GLN A 338 -2.13 -7.02 15.61
C GLN A 338 -2.26 -8.50 15.92
N CYS A 339 -1.23 -9.26 15.59
CA CYS A 339 -1.13 -10.66 15.97
C CYS A 339 0.16 -10.88 16.77
N GLN A 340 0.01 -11.34 18.01
CA GLN A 340 1.11 -11.84 18.82
C GLN A 340 1.39 -13.29 18.45
N ILE A 341 2.65 -13.61 18.21
CA ILE A 341 3.15 -14.97 18.01
C ILE A 341 3.98 -15.30 19.24
N HIS A 342 3.49 -16.20 20.09
CA HIS A 342 4.26 -16.78 21.18
C HIS A 342 5.02 -17.99 20.68
N PHE A 343 6.28 -18.12 21.07
CA PHE A 343 7.11 -19.26 20.68
C PHE A 343 7.46 -20.10 21.89
N SER A 344 7.17 -21.40 21.84
CA SER A 344 7.36 -22.28 23.00
C SER A 344 8.84 -22.52 23.36
N ASN A 345 9.78 -22.38 22.41
CA ASN A 345 11.19 -22.74 22.60
C ASN A 345 12.18 -21.77 21.90
N LEU A 346 11.78 -20.52 21.63
CA LEU A 346 12.64 -19.61 20.87
C LEU A 346 13.89 -19.19 21.64
N PHE A 347 13.79 -19.05 22.97
CA PHE A 347 14.93 -18.83 23.86
C PHE A 347 14.82 -19.76 25.06
N ALA A 348 15.91 -20.48 25.38
CA ALA A 348 15.91 -21.44 26.48
C ALA A 348 15.65 -20.80 27.87
N GLU A 349 15.79 -19.48 27.98
CA GLU A 349 15.64 -18.72 29.21
C GLU A 349 14.36 -17.86 29.25
N ASP A 350 13.55 -17.85 28.17
CA ASP A 350 12.34 -17.02 28.08
C ASP A 350 11.20 -17.77 27.38
N GLU A 351 10.33 -18.40 28.17
CA GLU A 351 9.13 -19.10 27.73
C GLU A 351 8.00 -18.15 27.26
N GLU A 352 8.15 -16.84 27.50
CA GLU A 352 7.15 -15.83 27.15
C GLU A 352 7.58 -14.99 25.93
N ALA A 353 8.68 -15.34 25.27
CA ALA A 353 9.16 -14.64 24.10
C ALA A 353 8.08 -14.59 23.00
N TYR A 354 7.73 -13.38 22.60
CA TYR A 354 6.73 -13.15 21.54
C TYR A 354 7.24 -12.19 20.47
N PHE A 355 6.64 -12.31 19.29
CA PHE A 355 6.80 -11.37 18.17
C PHE A 355 5.44 -10.78 17.81
N ILE A 356 5.39 -9.50 17.46
CA ILE A 356 4.16 -8.85 17.02
C ILE A 356 4.19 -8.64 15.50
N ILE A 357 3.20 -9.21 14.82
CA ILE A 357 2.80 -8.78 13.48
C ILE A 357 1.96 -7.51 13.64
N GLY A 358 2.55 -6.36 13.33
CA GLY A 358 1.88 -5.07 13.47
C GLY A 358 0.83 -4.79 12.39
N GLU A 359 -0.01 -3.79 12.66
CA GLU A 359 -1.14 -3.31 11.85
C GLU A 359 -0.88 -3.31 10.34
N HIS A 360 0.21 -2.66 9.90
CA HIS A 360 0.48 -2.51 8.47
C HIS A 360 0.75 -3.81 7.72
N MET A 361 1.15 -4.88 8.42
CA MET A 361 1.27 -6.19 7.80
C MET A 361 -0.09 -6.91 7.84
N MET A 362 -0.80 -6.86 8.96
CA MET A 362 -2.14 -7.44 9.08
C MET A 362 -3.13 -6.84 8.06
N CYS A 363 -3.13 -5.52 7.87
CA CYS A 363 -4.01 -4.84 6.90
C CYS A 363 -3.78 -5.27 5.44
N ARG A 364 -2.62 -5.84 5.11
CA ARG A 364 -2.34 -6.35 3.75
C ARG A 364 -3.21 -7.55 3.39
N MET A 365 -3.87 -8.18 4.36
CA MET A 365 -4.91 -9.17 4.07
C MET A 365 -5.99 -8.61 3.17
N TRP A 366 -6.43 -7.35 3.33
CA TRP A 366 -7.54 -6.77 2.56
C TRP A 366 -7.16 -5.60 1.65
N THR A 367 -5.94 -5.06 1.76
CA THR A 367 -5.46 -4.00 0.86
C THR A 367 -4.50 -4.51 -0.22
N ASP A 368 -3.71 -5.54 0.08
CA ASP A 368 -2.85 -6.22 -0.89
C ASP A 368 -3.41 -7.58 -1.33
N PHE A 369 -4.51 -8.02 -0.69
CA PHE A 369 -5.14 -9.32 -0.87
C PHE A 369 -4.17 -10.49 -0.61
N LEU A 370 -3.35 -10.38 0.44
CA LEU A 370 -2.41 -11.43 0.84
C LEU A 370 -3.10 -12.50 1.68
N CYS A 371 -2.69 -13.75 1.48
CA CYS A 371 -3.20 -14.87 2.25
C CYS A 371 -2.81 -14.73 3.74
N PRO A 372 -3.77 -14.88 4.68
CA PRO A 372 -3.50 -14.96 6.12
C PRO A 372 -2.35 -15.91 6.49
N SER A 373 -2.35 -17.11 5.91
CA SER A 373 -1.32 -18.14 6.12
C SER A 373 0.08 -17.65 5.75
N TRP A 374 0.22 -16.92 4.64
CA TRP A 374 1.50 -16.38 4.21
C TRP A 374 2.02 -15.34 5.20
N ILE A 375 1.17 -14.45 5.70
CA ILE A 375 1.56 -13.43 6.68
C ILE A 375 2.16 -14.11 7.92
N VAL A 376 1.48 -15.11 8.46
CA VAL A 376 1.96 -15.86 9.65
C VAL A 376 3.25 -16.62 9.33
N GLN A 377 3.28 -17.41 8.25
CA GLN A 377 4.44 -18.22 7.88
C GLN A 377 5.69 -17.37 7.66
N ASN A 378 5.55 -16.26 6.95
CA ASN A 378 6.65 -15.35 6.71
C ASN A 378 7.16 -14.72 8.02
N SER A 379 6.27 -14.30 8.92
CA SER A 379 6.66 -13.72 10.21
C SER A 379 7.37 -14.72 11.11
N VAL A 380 6.87 -15.95 11.22
CA VAL A 380 7.54 -17.04 11.97
C VAL A 380 8.93 -17.30 11.40
N SER A 381 9.04 -17.49 10.08
CA SER A 381 10.31 -17.76 9.41
C SER A 381 11.31 -16.62 9.58
N SER A 382 10.85 -15.37 9.50
CA SER A 382 11.69 -14.19 9.68
C SER A 382 12.28 -14.13 11.10
N VAL A 383 11.47 -14.43 12.12
CA VAL A 383 11.94 -14.46 13.51
C VAL A 383 12.95 -15.57 13.72
N VAL A 384 12.64 -16.80 13.28
CA VAL A 384 13.54 -17.96 13.43
C VAL A 384 14.89 -17.70 12.75
N ASN A 385 14.88 -17.26 11.49
CA ASN A 385 16.11 -16.97 10.74
C ASN A 385 16.97 -15.89 11.43
N ASN A 386 16.34 -14.83 11.95
CA ASN A 386 17.04 -13.76 12.65
C ASN A 386 17.65 -14.24 13.98
N VAL A 387 16.93 -15.07 14.74
CA VAL A 387 17.45 -15.65 15.99
C VAL A 387 18.62 -16.58 15.71
N GLU A 388 18.53 -17.41 14.67
CA GLU A 388 19.63 -18.27 14.24
C GLU A 388 20.87 -17.47 13.82
N ALA A 389 20.69 -16.38 13.06
CA ALA A 389 21.79 -15.48 12.68
C ALA A 389 22.46 -14.84 13.91
N ILE A 390 21.67 -14.39 14.90
CA ILE A 390 22.19 -13.85 16.16
C ILE A 390 22.97 -14.92 16.93
N ARG A 391 22.44 -16.13 17.07
CA ARG A 391 23.13 -17.26 17.74
C ARG A 391 24.45 -17.62 17.02
N GLY A 392 24.43 -17.67 15.70
CA GLY A 392 25.61 -17.93 14.87
C GLY A 392 26.71 -16.89 15.11
N SER A 393 26.37 -15.60 15.07
CA SER A 393 27.34 -14.51 15.28
C SER A 393 27.96 -14.53 16.70
N LEU A 394 27.17 -14.82 17.74
CA LEU A 394 27.65 -14.96 19.12
C LEU A 394 28.58 -16.17 19.31
N SER A 395 28.28 -17.31 18.68
CA SER A 395 29.14 -18.50 18.74
C SER A 395 30.50 -18.27 18.04
N THR A 396 30.50 -17.50 16.96
CA THR A 396 31.71 -17.17 16.20
C THR A 396 32.60 -16.17 16.95
N ALA A 397 32.01 -15.20 17.65
CA ALA A 397 32.73 -14.26 18.50
C ALA A 397 33.39 -14.92 19.73
N MET A 398 32.78 -15.99 20.26
CA MET A 398 33.34 -16.78 21.36
C MET A 398 34.49 -17.70 20.91
N LEU A 399 34.51 -18.13 19.65
CA LEU A 399 35.59 -18.94 19.07
C LEU A 399 36.76 -18.11 18.50
N GLY A 400 36.53 -16.83 18.20
CA GLY A 400 37.58 -15.90 17.73
C GLY A 400 38.34 -15.17 18.85
N SER A 401 38.00 -15.45 20.12
CA SER A 401 38.63 -14.84 21.31
C SER A 401 39.45 -15.82 22.15
N SER A 402 39.69 -17.04 21.64
CA SER A 402 40.52 -18.09 22.25
C SER A 402 41.95 -18.12 21.70
#